data_AF-A8V4S2-F1
#
_entry.id   AF-A8V4S2-F1
#
_cell.length_a   1.000
_cell.length_b   1.000
_cell.length_c   1.000
_cell.angle_alpha   90.00
_cell.angle_beta   90.00
_cell.angle_gamma   90.00
#
_symmetry.space_group_name_H-M   'P 1'
#
loop_
_entity.id
_entity.type
_entity.pdbx_description
1 polymer ?
#
loop_
_entity_poly.entity_id
_entity_poly.type
_entity_poly.pdbx_seq_one_letter_code
_entity_poly.pdbx_strand_id
1 'polypeptide(L)' 'MVMEIRTDIKKLLIHKKSTIIDALKKLNESALKVLLVVDENLHLLGTLSDGDIRR' A
#
# COMPACT_ATOMS: atom_id res chain seq x y z
N MET A 1 17.71 -1.46 15.88
CA MET A 1 16.42 -0.86 16.26
C MET A 1 15.37 -1.48 15.36
N VAL A 2 14.41 -2.22 15.91
CA VAL A 2 13.31 -2.81 15.12
C VAL A 2 12.17 -1.81 15.16
N MET A 3 11.74 -1.31 14.02
CA MET A 3 10.63 -0.36 13.94
C MET A 3 9.31 -1.14 13.84
N GLU A 4 8.40 -0.88 14.76
CA GLU A 4 7.11 -1.58 14.80
C GLU A 4 6.02 -0.72 14.15
N ILE A 5 5.50 -1.18 13.01
CA ILE A 5 4.38 -0.52 12.34
C ILE A 5 3.09 -0.91 13.07
N ARG A 6 2.27 0.09 13.41
CA ARG A 6 0.95 -0.14 13.99
C ARG A 6 0.06 -0.95 13.02
N THR A 7 -0.69 -1.90 13.55
CA THR A 7 -1.45 -2.91 12.78
C THR A 7 -2.47 -2.31 11.82
N ASP A 8 -3.03 -1.15 12.16
CA ASP A 8 -3.93 -0.35 11.32
C ASP A 8 -3.26 0.14 10.02
N ILE A 9 -2.01 0.58 10.09
CA ILE A 9 -1.27 1.11 8.94
C ILE A 9 -0.75 -0.02 8.04
N LYS A 10 -0.44 -1.20 8.58
CA LYS A 10 0.06 -2.36 7.80
C LYS A 10 -0.87 -2.75 6.63
N LYS A 11 -2.18 -2.54 6.80
CA LYS A 11 -3.18 -2.82 5.75
C LYS A 11 -3.10 -1.85 4.57
N LEU A 12 -2.51 -0.68 4.77
CA LEU A 12 -2.35 0.35 3.74
C LEU A 12 -1.03 0.20 2.97
N LEU A 13 -0.05 -0.56 3.47
CA LEU A 13 1.26 -0.68 2.82
C LEU A 13 1.21 -1.62 1.61
N ILE A 14 1.82 -1.24 0.50
CA ILE A 14 2.06 -2.13 -0.64
C ILE A 14 3.50 -2.00 -1.12
N HIS A 15 4.13 -3.12 -1.49
CA HIS A 15 5.50 -3.07 -1.96
C HIS A 15 5.56 -2.57 -3.41
N LYS A 16 6.59 -1.80 -3.77
CA LYS A 16 6.78 -1.25 -5.13
C LYS A 16 6.82 -2.30 -6.25
N LYS A 17 7.08 -3.57 -5.92
CA LYS A 17 7.12 -4.71 -6.86
C LYS A 17 5.82 -5.52 -6.90
N SER A 18 4.79 -5.13 -6.14
CA SER A 18 3.48 -5.78 -6.18
C SER A 18 2.81 -5.54 -7.53
N THR A 19 2.00 -6.51 -7.97
CA THR A 19 1.26 -6.36 -9.23
C THR A 19 0.08 -5.40 -9.06
N ILE A 20 -0.44 -4.89 -10.19
CA ILE A 20 -1.68 -4.10 -10.19
C ILE A 20 -2.85 -4.90 -9.61
N ILE A 21 -2.89 -6.22 -9.84
CA ILE A 21 -3.93 -7.11 -9.28
C ILE A 21 -3.85 -7.15 -7.75
N ASP A 22 -2.64 -7.21 -7.19
CA ASP A 22 -2.44 -7.19 -5.73
C ASP A 22 -2.87 -5.83 -5.14
N ALA A 23 -2.52 -4.74 -5.84
CA ALA A 23 -2.95 -3.40 -5.46
C ALA A 23 -4.47 -3.27 -5.45
N LEU A 24 -5.16 -3.78 -6.48
CA LEU A 24 -6.62 -3.77 -6.56
C LEU A 24 -7.28 -4.57 -5.43
N LYS A 25 -6.78 -5.78 -5.14
CA LYS A 25 -7.28 -6.59 -4.01
C LYS A 25 -7.15 -5.82 -2.70
N LYS A 26 -5.97 -5.24 -2.46
CA LYS A 26 -5.69 -4.51 -1.22
C LYS A 26 -6.47 -3.20 -1.10
N LEU A 27 -6.68 -2.48 -2.20
CA LEU A 27 -7.54 -1.30 -2.25
C LEU A 27 -8.99 -1.65 -1.89
N ASN A 28 -9.51 -2.76 -2.42
CA ASN A 28 -10.87 -3.23 -2.13
C ASN A 28 -11.05 -3.67 -0.66
N GLU A 29 -9.99 -4.18 -0.02
CA GLU A 29 -9.98 -4.54 1.40
C GLU A 29 -9.76 -3.32 2.33
N SER A 30 -9.17 -2.24 1.82
CA SER A 30 -8.90 -1.03 2.59
C SER A 30 -10.12 -0.10 2.66
N ALA A 31 -10.40 0.45 3.84
CA ALA A 31 -11.47 1.44 4.00
C ALA A 31 -11.13 2.80 3.36
N LEU A 32 -9.84 3.10 3.16
CA LEU A 32 -9.33 4.43 2.80
C LEU A 32 -9.07 4.62 1.29
N LYS A 33 -9.30 3.59 0.45
CA LYS A 33 -9.12 3.64 -1.01
C LYS A 33 -7.75 4.15 -1.49
N VAL A 34 -6.73 4.01 -0.65
CA VAL A 34 -5.35 4.43 -0.90
C VAL A 34 -4.38 3.41 -0.32
N LEU A 35 -3.28 3.20 -1.02
CA LEU A 35 -2.13 2.41 -0.57
C LEU A 35 -0.88 3.28 -0.50
N LEU A 36 -0.05 3.00 0.49
CA LEU A 36 1.27 3.58 0.69
C LEU A 36 2.30 2.65 0.05
N VAL A 37 2.94 3.11 -1.02
CA VAL A 37 3.94 2.32 -1.74
C VAL A 37 5.27 2.41 -1.01
N VAL A 38 5.82 1.26 -0.61
CA VAL A 38 7.06 1.17 0.16
C VAL A 38 8.11 0.28 -0.51
N ASP A 39 9.37 0.49 -0.13
CA ASP A 39 10.48 -0.39 -0.46
C ASP A 39 10.70 -1.51 0.59
N GLU A 40 11.76 -2.28 0.40
CA GLU A 40 12.17 -3.40 1.24
C GLU A 40 12.53 -2.99 2.68
N ASN A 41 12.88 -1.71 2.88
CA ASN A 41 13.23 -1.11 4.18
C ASN A 41 12.08 -0.28 4.77
N LEU A 42 10.87 -0.39 4.21
CA LEU A 42 9.67 0.36 4.61
C LEU A 42 9.79 1.88 4.39
N HIS A 43 10.67 2.33 3.50
CA HIS A 43 10.66 3.72 3.09
C HIS A 43 9.43 4.00 2.23
N LEU A 44 8.69 5.05 2.58
CA LEU A 44 7.57 5.53 1.77
C LEU A 44 8.10 6.13 0.47
N LEU A 45 7.73 5.53 -0.66
CA LEU A 45 8.10 5.98 -1.99
C LEU A 45 7.00 6.82 -2.66
N GLY A 46 5.74 6.61 -2.25
CA GLY A 46 4.60 7.32 -2.80
C GLY A 46 3.26 6.71 -2.41
N THR A 47 2.21 7.12 -3.10
CA THR A 47 0.84 6.65 -2.89
C THR A 47 0.25 6.11 -4.17
N LEU A 48 -0.64 5.11 -4.04
CA LEU A 48 -1.43 4.56 -5.13
C LEU A 48 -2.90 4.60 -4.73
N SER A 49 -3.72 5.29 -5.50
CA SER A 49 -5.15 5.42 -5.26
C SER A 49 -5.95 4.59 -6.25
N ASP A 50 -7.19 4.34 -5.87
CA ASP A 50 -8.25 3.81 -6.73
C ASP A 50 -8.30 4.51 -8.11
N GLY A 51 -8.23 5.85 -8.11
CA GLY A 51 -8.31 6.67 -9.32
C GLY A 51 -7.10 6.55 -10.26
N ASP A 52 -5.96 6.05 -9.78
CA ASP A 52 -4.78 5.77 -10.61
C ASP A 52 -4.95 4.46 -11.40
N ILE A 53 -5.73 3.50 -10.87
CA ILE A 53 -5.91 2.17 -11.48
C ILE A 53 -7.18 2.09 -12.36
N ARG A 54 -8.27 2.77 -12.00
CA ARG A 54 -9.59 2.61 -12.66
C ARG A 54 -9.88 3.59 -13.82
N ARG A 55 -8.88 4.07 -14.55
CA ARG A 55 -9.07 4.93 -15.74
C ARG A 55 -9.12 4.13 -17.05
#